data_AF-A0A9W9HS96-F1
#
_entry.id   AF-A0A9W9HS96-F1
#
_cell.length_a   1.000
_cell.length_b   1.000
_cell.length_c   1.000
_cell.angle_alpha   90.00
_cell.angle_beta   90.00
_cell.angle_gamma   90.00
#
_symmetry.space_group_name_H-M   'P 1'
#
loop_
_entity.id
_entity.type
_entity.pdbx_description
1 polymer ?
#
loop_
_entity_poly.entity_id
_entity_poly.type
_entity_poly.pdbx_seq_one_letter_code
_entity_poly.pdbx_strand_id
1 'polypeptide(L)'
;MKPQDRFFSEGQTYFGPRENPMTETHCNVWDWDRLRMVKVKGTAKLFPPDEDVEVPILAQFADYLSPEVRAITVDDDGLLAGVSTDPEEDDTLFVAYLPFLIAESLADCRTIQYSKLQELDRLGPGVDLSSYEDEFGIPQKVAFKFNPLEKPQRLQMAWDELNLLKSLPPHPNIVPFDRVVLEDVESRVIGFTTKYIPGGTLDNAKVPFRFEWMQQLTQLVDFLNLELGIMHQDIAPRNLLIDPDTCKILLFDFDWAACGKKRLLDGRDDVTGVVFTLYELITNDTHFTSIPHWNRNIDMVQSIPEWTCNRELDSDVSTFRNFLNEWVATRKSHGDMERYLNAPNRLIWPELPTAPDYNVPFELGKTLDGEPIWTAGPRFRRTAMKKGQYCFRWERPPRSSLLNKAKNGMH
;
A
#
# COMPACT_ATOMS: atom_id res chain seq x y z
N MET A 1 6.76 8.93 5.70
CA MET A 1 5.39 8.62 6.14
C MET A 1 4.80 9.85 6.81
N LYS A 2 3.62 10.30 6.37
CA LYS A 2 2.93 11.45 7.00
C LYS A 2 2.31 10.99 8.33
N PRO A 3 2.19 11.85 9.36
CA PRO A 3 1.65 11.46 10.67
C PRO A 3 0.26 10.82 10.60
N GLN A 4 -0.61 11.30 9.71
CA GLN A 4 -1.95 10.76 9.51
C GLN A 4 -1.97 9.33 8.94
N ASP A 5 -0.90 8.91 8.26
CA ASP A 5 -0.83 7.58 7.62
C ASP A 5 -0.27 6.52 8.58
N ARG A 6 0.19 6.92 9.78
CA ARG A 6 0.87 6.02 10.72
C ARG A 6 -0.05 4.95 11.26
N PHE A 7 -1.31 5.27 11.52
CA PHE A 7 -2.21 4.36 12.21
C PHE A 7 -3.34 3.91 11.31
N PHE A 8 -3.75 2.65 11.47
CA PHE A 8 -4.92 2.09 10.82
C PHE A 8 -5.78 1.39 11.86
N SER A 9 -7.05 1.80 12.00
CA SER A 9 -8.02 1.20 12.91
C SER A 9 -8.79 0.07 12.22
N GLU A 10 -9.03 -1.03 12.94
CA GLU A 10 -9.95 -2.09 12.50
C GLU A 10 -11.41 -1.82 12.90
N GLY A 11 -11.70 -0.68 13.53
CA GLY A 11 -13.02 -0.32 14.04
C GLY A 11 -13.26 -0.80 15.48
N GLN A 12 -14.37 -0.34 16.05
CA GLN A 12 -14.68 -0.50 17.47
C GLN A 12 -15.58 -1.72 17.72
N THR A 13 -15.34 -2.41 18.85
CA THR A 13 -16.13 -3.57 19.31
C THR A 13 -16.68 -3.30 20.71
N TYR A 14 -18.00 -3.48 20.87
CA TYR A 14 -18.74 -3.17 22.11
C TYR A 14 -19.21 -4.44 22.83
N PHE A 15 -19.01 -4.50 24.15
CA PHE A 15 -19.45 -5.60 25.02
C PHE A 15 -20.75 -5.25 25.73
N GLY A 16 -21.80 -4.96 24.94
CA GLY A 16 -23.09 -4.52 25.44
C GLY A 16 -23.76 -3.53 24.48
N PRO A 17 -24.87 -2.88 24.90
CA PRO A 17 -25.51 -1.83 24.12
C PRO A 17 -24.53 -0.69 23.86
N ARG A 18 -24.25 -0.38 22.60
CA ARG A 18 -23.28 0.66 22.20
C ARG A 18 -23.72 2.07 22.58
N GLU A 19 -25.01 2.25 22.83
CA GLU A 19 -25.62 3.51 23.29
C GLU A 19 -25.40 3.75 24.79
N ASN A 20 -25.02 2.72 25.55
CA ASN A 20 -24.74 2.87 26.98
C ASN A 20 -23.28 3.34 27.16
N PRO A 21 -23.04 4.54 27.72
CA PRO A 21 -21.70 5.11 27.86
C PRO A 21 -20.75 4.28 28.72
N MET A 22 -21.28 3.43 29.61
CA MET A 22 -20.49 2.55 30.48
C MET A 22 -20.13 1.20 29.84
N THR A 23 -20.62 0.93 28.63
CA THR A 23 -20.31 -0.31 27.91
C THR A 23 -18.81 -0.37 27.65
N GLU A 24 -18.19 -1.50 28.03
CA GLU A 24 -16.78 -1.74 27.71
C GLU A 24 -16.60 -1.86 26.20
N THR A 25 -15.59 -1.17 25.69
CA THR A 25 -15.28 -1.09 24.26
C THR A 25 -13.80 -1.31 24.06
N HIS A 26 -13.45 -1.98 22.97
CA HIS A 26 -12.07 -1.98 22.50
C HIS A 26 -11.97 -1.78 20.99
N CYS A 27 -10.80 -1.37 20.55
CA CYS A 27 -10.43 -1.27 19.15
C CYS A 27 -9.01 -1.82 18.95
N ASN A 28 -8.77 -2.45 17.82
CA ASN A 28 -7.43 -2.85 17.39
C ASN A 28 -6.88 -1.80 16.43
N VAL A 29 -5.73 -1.22 16.77
CA VAL A 29 -5.07 -0.20 15.96
C VAL A 29 -3.69 -0.69 15.54
N TRP A 30 -3.46 -0.71 14.24
CA TRP A 30 -2.17 -1.04 13.63
C TRP A 30 -1.28 0.19 13.58
N ASP A 31 -0.06 0.09 14.11
CA ASP A 31 0.98 1.11 14.01
C ASP A 31 1.95 0.76 12.87
N TRP A 32 1.86 1.45 11.73
CA TRP A 32 2.75 1.27 10.57
C TRP A 32 4.20 1.68 10.84
N ASP A 33 4.44 2.53 11.85
CA ASP A 33 5.79 2.90 12.24
C ASP A 33 6.47 1.70 12.91
N ARG A 34 5.77 1.05 13.85
CA ARG A 34 6.32 -0.06 14.65
C ARG A 34 5.98 -1.46 14.12
N LEU A 35 5.15 -1.53 13.09
CA LEU A 35 4.62 -2.73 12.44
C LEU A 35 4.03 -3.73 13.44
N ARG A 36 3.10 -3.24 14.27
CA ARG A 36 2.42 -4.06 15.29
C ARG A 36 0.99 -3.58 15.53
N MET A 37 0.15 -4.51 15.99
CA MET A 37 -1.16 -4.22 16.52
C MET A 37 -1.09 -3.82 18.00
N VAL A 38 -1.87 -2.83 18.40
CA VAL A 38 -2.12 -2.48 19.80
C VAL A 38 -3.62 -2.41 20.04
N LYS A 39 -4.09 -3.14 21.05
CA LYS A 39 -5.49 -3.10 21.49
C LYS A 39 -5.70 -1.90 22.41
N VAL A 40 -6.65 -1.03 22.08
CA VAL A 40 -7.04 0.13 22.89
C VAL A 40 -8.37 -0.19 23.57
N LYS A 41 -8.43 -0.12 24.90
CA LYS A 41 -9.62 -0.43 25.69
C LYS A 41 -10.12 0.79 26.45
N GLY A 42 -11.43 0.91 26.59
CA GLY A 42 -12.08 1.89 27.45
C GLY A 42 -13.60 1.70 27.43
N THR A 43 -14.35 2.79 27.38
CA THR A 43 -15.82 2.78 27.44
C THR A 43 -16.43 3.38 26.18
N ALA A 44 -17.69 3.07 25.91
CA ALA A 44 -18.45 3.66 24.80
C ALA A 44 -18.62 5.18 24.93
N LYS A 45 -18.44 5.75 26.13
CA LYS A 45 -18.40 7.19 26.34
C LYS A 45 -17.22 7.84 25.62
N LEU A 46 -16.05 7.20 25.67
CA LEU A 46 -14.86 7.67 24.97
C LEU A 46 -14.85 7.22 23.51
N PHE A 47 -15.36 6.03 23.21
CA PHE A 47 -15.43 5.46 21.86
C PHE A 47 -16.88 5.43 21.35
N PRO A 48 -17.44 6.56 20.90
CA PRO A 48 -18.81 6.60 20.41
C PRO A 48 -18.92 5.88 19.04
N PRO A 49 -20.06 5.22 18.73
CA PRO A 49 -20.20 4.28 17.59
C PRO A 49 -19.97 4.80 16.17
N ASP A 50 -19.78 6.10 16.01
CA ASP A 50 -19.69 6.78 14.73
C ASP A 50 -18.48 7.73 14.64
N GLU A 51 -17.55 7.69 15.61
CA GLU A 51 -16.33 8.51 15.60
C GLU A 51 -15.06 7.67 15.77
N ASP A 52 -14.09 7.87 14.87
CA ASP A 52 -12.78 7.21 14.90
C ASP A 52 -11.80 7.98 15.80
N VAL A 53 -11.90 7.76 17.11
CA VAL A 53 -11.12 8.47 18.15
C VAL A 53 -9.94 7.67 18.72
N GLU A 54 -9.88 6.37 18.46
CA GLU A 54 -8.82 5.49 18.92
C GLU A 54 -7.43 5.84 18.37
N VAL A 55 -7.36 6.36 17.15
CA VAL A 55 -6.10 6.75 16.49
C VAL A 55 -5.46 7.92 17.23
N PRO A 56 -6.14 9.07 17.44
CA PRO A 56 -5.55 10.17 18.20
C PRO A 56 -5.26 9.79 19.66
N ILE A 57 -6.00 8.86 20.26
CA ILE A 57 -5.70 8.34 21.61
C ILE A 57 -4.38 7.57 21.61
N LEU A 58 -4.23 6.55 20.76
CA LEU A 58 -3.01 5.74 20.71
C LEU A 58 -1.78 6.59 20.34
N ALA A 59 -1.95 7.55 19.43
CA ALA A 59 -0.88 8.42 18.96
C ALA A 59 -0.15 9.17 20.09
N GLN A 60 -0.83 9.48 21.19
CA GLN A 60 -0.25 10.16 22.36
C GLN A 60 0.81 9.31 23.07
N PHE A 61 0.65 7.99 23.04
CA PHE A 61 1.45 7.06 23.85
C PHE A 61 2.36 6.16 23.01
N ALA A 62 2.07 5.98 21.72
CA ALA A 62 2.64 4.94 20.86
C ALA A 62 4.18 4.89 20.86
N ASP A 63 4.87 6.02 20.94
CA ASP A 63 6.34 6.10 20.94
C ASP A 63 6.96 5.68 22.29
N TYR A 64 6.20 5.76 23.38
CA TYR A 64 6.66 5.47 24.74
C TYR A 64 6.32 4.04 25.19
N LEU A 65 5.41 3.36 24.47
CA LEU A 65 5.04 1.99 24.81
C LEU A 65 6.21 1.02 24.64
N SER A 66 6.43 0.16 25.63
CA SER A 66 7.36 -0.97 25.50
C SER A 66 6.96 -1.86 24.30
N PRO A 67 7.93 -2.48 23.59
CA PRO A 67 7.66 -3.47 22.55
C PRO A 67 6.75 -4.64 23.00
N GLU A 68 6.75 -4.96 24.30
CA GLU A 68 5.99 -6.07 24.87
C GLU A 68 4.50 -5.74 25.12
N VAL A 69 4.14 -4.46 25.17
CA VAL A 69 2.75 -4.03 25.38
C VAL A 69 1.88 -4.48 24.21
N ARG A 70 0.76 -5.16 24.53
CA ARG A 70 -0.25 -5.66 23.60
C ARG A 70 -1.55 -4.87 23.68
N ALA A 71 -1.90 -4.39 24.88
CA ALA A 71 -3.04 -3.52 25.06
C ALA A 71 -2.77 -2.34 25.98
N ILE A 72 -3.54 -1.29 25.78
CA ILE A 72 -3.64 -0.14 26.68
C ILE A 72 -5.09 0.02 27.14
N THR A 73 -5.27 0.49 28.37
CA THR A 73 -6.58 0.92 28.89
C THR A 73 -6.52 2.42 29.12
N VAL A 74 -7.54 3.12 28.63
CA VAL A 74 -7.72 4.56 28.79
C VAL A 74 -8.98 4.87 29.59
N ASP A 75 -8.95 5.96 30.35
CA ASP A 75 -10.12 6.49 31.07
C ASP A 75 -10.99 7.36 30.16
N ASP A 76 -12.12 7.86 30.68
CA ASP A 76 -13.07 8.69 29.94
C ASP A 76 -12.48 10.04 29.48
N ASP A 77 -11.32 10.46 30.00
CA ASP A 77 -10.60 11.66 29.58
C ASP A 77 -9.53 11.34 28.52
N GLY A 78 -9.44 10.07 28.09
CA GLY A 78 -8.48 9.60 27.10
C GLY A 78 -7.06 9.43 27.65
N LEU A 79 -6.89 9.46 28.97
CA LEU A 79 -5.60 9.29 29.62
C LEU A 79 -5.29 7.82 29.86
N LEU A 80 -4.00 7.48 29.85
CA LEU A 80 -3.54 6.10 30.05
C LEU A 80 -3.79 5.65 31.49
N ALA A 81 -4.72 4.73 31.69
CA ALA A 81 -5.05 4.13 32.98
C ALA A 81 -4.31 2.81 33.24
N GLY A 82 -3.90 2.09 32.19
CA GLY A 82 -3.19 0.82 32.32
C GLY A 82 -2.55 0.32 31.03
N VAL A 83 -1.64 -0.63 31.17
CA VAL A 83 -1.01 -1.36 30.06
C VAL A 83 -1.03 -2.85 30.36
N SER A 84 -1.06 -3.67 29.31
CA SER A 84 -1.01 -5.11 29.42
C SER A 84 0.01 -5.70 28.43
N THR A 85 0.73 -6.71 28.90
CA THR A 85 1.68 -7.52 28.13
C THR A 85 1.17 -8.93 27.88
N ASP A 86 -0.12 -9.20 28.17
CA ASP A 86 -0.72 -10.52 28.00
C ASP A 86 -0.74 -10.92 26.51
N PRO A 87 -0.09 -12.03 26.12
CA PRO A 87 -0.14 -12.53 24.76
C PRO A 87 -1.55 -12.85 24.24
N GLU A 88 -2.53 -13.11 25.11
CA GLU A 88 -3.92 -13.35 24.70
C GLU A 88 -4.62 -12.08 24.21
N GLU A 89 -4.01 -10.91 24.40
CA GLU A 89 -4.51 -9.64 23.88
C GLU A 89 -3.91 -9.25 22.53
N ASP A 90 -2.95 -10.03 22.04
CA ASP A 90 -2.42 -9.89 20.69
C ASP A 90 -3.38 -10.52 19.67
N ASP A 91 -4.22 -9.68 19.08
CA ASP A 91 -5.16 -10.06 18.02
C ASP A 91 -4.55 -9.97 16.61
N THR A 92 -3.22 -9.83 16.50
CA THR A 92 -2.55 -9.86 15.20
C THR A 92 -2.84 -11.19 14.49
N LEU A 93 -3.38 -11.12 13.27
CA LEU A 93 -3.59 -12.29 12.43
C LEU A 93 -2.26 -12.84 11.90
N PHE A 94 -2.20 -14.16 11.73
CA PHE A 94 -1.06 -14.85 11.16
C PHE A 94 -1.02 -14.65 9.65
N VAL A 95 0.05 -14.04 9.13
CA VAL A 95 0.31 -13.96 7.69
C VAL A 95 1.14 -15.15 7.26
N ALA A 96 0.51 -16.06 6.51
CA ALA A 96 1.18 -17.21 5.93
C ALA A 96 1.92 -16.83 4.65
N TYR A 97 3.10 -16.21 4.77
CA TYR A 97 3.94 -15.91 3.60
C TYR A 97 4.32 -17.17 2.84
N LEU A 98 4.28 -17.08 1.51
CA LEU A 98 4.56 -18.20 0.62
C LEU A 98 6.05 -18.55 0.64
N PRO A 99 6.41 -19.83 0.88
CA PRO A 99 7.76 -20.30 0.61
C PRO A 99 8.13 -20.02 -0.85
N PHE A 100 9.31 -19.47 -1.09
CA PHE A 100 9.76 -19.14 -2.46
C PHE A 100 9.75 -20.35 -3.39
N LEU A 101 10.03 -21.55 -2.86
CA LEU A 101 10.04 -22.81 -3.61
C LEU A 101 8.69 -23.14 -4.29
N ILE A 102 7.57 -22.70 -3.71
CA ILE A 102 6.23 -22.95 -4.27
C ILE A 102 5.69 -21.76 -5.07
N ALA A 103 6.41 -20.64 -5.07
CA ALA A 103 6.09 -19.45 -5.84
C ALA A 103 6.73 -19.55 -7.24
N GLU A 104 6.30 -20.55 -8.03
CA GLU A 104 6.92 -20.88 -9.34
C GLU A 104 7.04 -19.68 -10.28
N SER A 105 6.07 -18.76 -10.25
CA SER A 105 6.09 -17.56 -11.08
C SER A 105 7.25 -16.60 -10.76
N LEU A 106 7.89 -16.75 -9.61
CA LEU A 106 9.00 -15.92 -9.14
C LEU A 106 10.36 -16.62 -9.26
N ALA A 107 10.43 -17.85 -9.78
CA ALA A 107 11.65 -18.66 -9.80
C ALA A 107 12.83 -17.98 -10.52
N ASP A 108 12.56 -17.21 -11.58
CA ASP A 108 13.56 -16.50 -12.38
C ASP A 108 13.92 -15.10 -11.82
N CYS A 109 13.29 -14.68 -10.72
CA CYS A 109 13.55 -13.38 -10.13
C CYS A 109 14.87 -13.38 -9.35
N ARG A 110 15.61 -12.26 -9.43
CA ARG A 110 16.67 -11.99 -8.47
C ARG A 110 16.07 -11.87 -7.07
N THR A 111 16.74 -12.43 -6.08
CA THR A 111 16.31 -12.42 -4.69
C THR A 111 17.29 -11.66 -3.82
N ILE A 112 16.81 -11.24 -2.65
CA ILE A 112 17.63 -10.71 -1.56
C ILE A 112 17.04 -11.15 -0.22
N GLN A 113 17.93 -11.43 0.73
CA GLN A 113 17.54 -11.75 2.10
C GLN A 113 17.18 -10.47 2.86
N TYR A 114 16.13 -10.51 3.68
CA TYR A 114 15.65 -9.36 4.43
C TYR A 114 16.72 -8.76 5.34
N SER A 115 17.53 -9.59 6.00
CA SER A 115 18.65 -9.12 6.84
C SER A 115 19.70 -8.28 6.10
N LYS A 116 19.76 -8.36 4.76
CA LYS A 116 20.66 -7.54 3.94
C LYS A 116 20.10 -6.16 3.60
N LEU A 117 18.81 -5.92 3.87
CA LEU A 117 18.18 -4.62 3.68
C LEU A 117 18.40 -3.77 4.94
N GLN A 118 19.04 -2.62 4.76
CA GLN A 118 19.14 -1.60 5.78
C GLN A 118 18.02 -0.57 5.59
N GLU A 119 17.14 -0.43 6.58
CA GLU A 119 16.12 0.63 6.60
C GLU A 119 16.79 2.01 6.70
N LEU A 120 16.50 2.89 5.74
CA LEU A 120 16.97 4.28 5.70
C LEU A 120 15.85 5.27 6.03
N ASP A 121 14.63 5.00 5.56
CA ASP A 121 13.44 5.81 5.82
C ASP A 121 12.17 4.94 5.70
N ARG A 122 11.04 5.41 6.23
CA ARG A 122 9.71 4.82 6.11
C ARG A 122 8.89 5.74 5.21
N LEU A 123 8.71 5.36 3.95
CA LEU A 123 8.08 6.20 2.94
C LEU A 123 6.57 6.31 3.19
N GLY A 124 5.92 5.19 3.53
CA GLY A 124 4.51 5.11 3.85
C GLY A 124 4.10 3.73 4.38
N PRO A 125 2.80 3.49 4.57
CA PRO A 125 2.27 2.18 4.94
C PRO A 125 2.77 1.05 4.03
N GLY A 126 3.55 0.12 4.59
CA GLY A 126 4.08 -1.04 3.86
C GLY A 126 5.16 -0.71 2.84
N VAL A 127 5.77 0.48 2.92
CA VAL A 127 6.85 0.89 2.01
C VAL A 127 7.97 1.58 2.77
N ASP A 128 9.15 0.96 2.77
CA ASP A 128 10.37 1.52 3.35
C ASP A 128 11.36 1.91 2.25
N LEU A 129 12.10 2.99 2.48
CA LEU A 129 13.34 3.25 1.75
C LEU A 129 14.43 2.40 2.40
N SER A 130 15.03 1.51 1.63
CA SER A 130 16.10 0.63 2.09
C SER A 130 17.35 0.77 1.23
N SER A 131 18.49 0.31 1.75
CA SER A 131 19.69 0.07 0.97
C SER A 131 20.23 -1.34 1.16
N TYR A 132 20.96 -1.82 0.14
CA TYR A 132 21.75 -3.04 0.22
C TYR A 132 23.02 -2.89 -0.62
N GLU A 133 24.02 -3.74 -0.38
CA GLU A 133 25.18 -3.88 -1.26
C GLU A 133 24.89 -4.95 -2.32
N ASP A 134 25.02 -4.59 -3.59
CA ASP A 134 24.87 -5.54 -4.69
C ASP A 134 26.03 -6.54 -4.78
N GLU A 135 26.01 -7.38 -5.81
CA GLU A 135 27.03 -8.41 -6.02
C GLU A 135 28.45 -7.86 -6.18
N PHE A 136 28.61 -6.57 -6.44
CA PHE A 136 29.89 -5.87 -6.56
C PHE A 136 30.24 -5.00 -5.34
N GLY A 137 29.43 -5.08 -4.28
CA GLY A 137 29.60 -4.24 -3.09
C GLY A 137 29.16 -2.79 -3.31
N ILE A 138 28.40 -2.49 -4.37
CA ILE A 138 27.92 -1.14 -4.65
C ILE A 138 26.60 -0.93 -3.90
N PRO A 139 26.49 0.13 -3.08
CA PRO A 139 25.24 0.45 -2.39
C PRO A 139 24.13 0.81 -3.38
N GLN A 140 23.03 0.08 -3.32
CA GLN A 140 21.79 0.34 -4.04
C GLN A 140 20.75 0.92 -3.09
N LYS A 141 19.97 1.90 -3.55
CA LYS A 141 18.79 2.41 -2.82
C LYS A 141 17.52 1.93 -3.49
N VAL A 142 16.59 1.41 -2.69
CA VAL A 142 15.38 0.78 -3.17
C VAL A 142 14.16 1.15 -2.32
N ALA A 143 12.99 1.16 -2.95
CA ALA A 143 11.73 1.14 -2.22
C ALA A 143 11.35 -0.33 -1.97
N PHE A 144 11.38 -0.75 -0.70
CA PHE A 144 10.95 -2.08 -0.27
C PHE A 144 9.45 -2.04 0.04
N LYS A 145 8.65 -2.73 -0.77
CA LYS A 145 7.20 -2.88 -0.59
C LYS A 145 6.90 -4.23 0.07
N PHE A 146 6.09 -4.22 1.11
CA PHE A 146 5.70 -5.40 1.88
C PHE A 146 4.29 -5.26 2.46
N ASN A 147 3.66 -6.39 2.81
CA ASN A 147 2.35 -6.40 3.45
C ASN A 147 2.38 -7.22 4.76
N PRO A 148 2.40 -6.58 5.93
CA PRO A 148 2.46 -7.24 7.23
C PRO A 148 1.08 -7.63 7.80
N LEU A 149 -0.01 -7.28 7.11
CA LEU A 149 -1.38 -7.51 7.55
C LEU A 149 -2.03 -8.67 6.80
N GLU A 150 -2.65 -9.60 7.54
CA GLU A 150 -3.57 -10.59 6.97
C GLU A 150 -4.86 -9.87 6.61
N LYS A 151 -4.89 -9.36 5.37
CA LYS A 151 -6.10 -8.89 4.69
C LYS A 151 -6.06 -9.50 3.30
N PRO A 152 -6.97 -10.42 2.94
CA PRO A 152 -6.89 -11.17 1.68
C PRO A 152 -6.75 -10.28 0.45
N GLN A 153 -7.49 -9.15 0.42
CA GLN A 153 -7.39 -8.18 -0.67
C GLN A 153 -6.00 -7.56 -0.78
N ARG A 154 -5.36 -7.16 0.34
CA ARG A 154 -4.01 -6.56 0.31
C ARG A 154 -2.94 -7.58 -0.08
N LEU A 155 -3.08 -8.83 0.35
CA LEU A 155 -2.19 -9.93 -0.05
C LEU A 155 -2.30 -10.19 -1.56
N GLN A 156 -3.52 -10.22 -2.09
CA GLN A 156 -3.75 -10.35 -3.53
C GLN A 156 -3.16 -9.15 -4.30
N MET A 157 -3.36 -7.92 -3.80
CA MET A 157 -2.81 -6.70 -4.40
C MET A 157 -1.29 -6.74 -4.51
N ALA A 158 -0.60 -7.06 -3.41
CA ALA A 158 0.85 -7.16 -3.40
C ALA A 158 1.37 -8.27 -4.32
N TRP A 159 0.67 -9.40 -4.39
CA TRP A 159 1.02 -10.52 -5.27
C TRP A 159 0.87 -10.17 -6.75
N ASP A 160 -0.25 -9.54 -7.12
CA ASP A 160 -0.51 -9.13 -8.49
C ASP A 160 0.49 -8.06 -8.94
N GLU A 161 0.78 -7.06 -8.09
CA GLU A 161 1.75 -6.02 -8.41
C GLU A 161 3.16 -6.60 -8.61
N LEU A 162 3.60 -7.49 -7.72
CA LEU A 162 4.88 -8.18 -7.84
C LEU A 162 4.97 -8.93 -9.17
N ASN A 163 3.97 -9.76 -9.48
CA ASN A 163 3.98 -10.56 -10.70
C ASN A 163 3.81 -9.71 -11.97
N LEU A 164 3.11 -8.59 -11.89
CA LEU A 164 3.02 -7.62 -12.97
C LEU A 164 4.39 -6.99 -13.23
N LEU A 165 4.98 -6.33 -12.23
CA LEU A 165 6.20 -5.54 -12.40
C LEU A 165 7.38 -6.41 -12.87
N LYS A 166 7.51 -7.63 -12.35
CA LYS A 166 8.56 -8.56 -12.79
C LYS A 166 8.35 -9.07 -14.23
N SER A 167 7.12 -9.00 -14.75
CA SER A 167 6.77 -9.50 -16.10
C SER A 167 6.67 -8.39 -17.15
N LEU A 168 6.65 -7.11 -16.74
CA LEU A 168 6.62 -5.99 -17.66
C LEU A 168 7.93 -5.92 -18.46
N PRO A 169 7.86 -5.64 -19.78
CA PRO A 169 9.07 -5.32 -20.53
C PRO A 169 9.70 -4.04 -19.97
N PRO A 170 11.04 -3.92 -20.01
CA PRO A 170 11.71 -2.69 -19.60
C PRO A 170 11.15 -1.48 -20.35
N HIS A 171 10.68 -0.48 -19.61
CA HIS A 171 10.07 0.73 -20.18
C HIS A 171 10.65 1.99 -19.52
N PRO A 172 11.04 3.03 -20.28
CA PRO A 172 11.68 4.23 -19.73
C PRO A 172 10.78 5.09 -18.84
N ASN A 173 9.47 4.82 -18.84
CA ASN A 173 8.46 5.55 -18.06
C ASN A 173 7.82 4.72 -16.93
N ILE A 174 8.39 3.56 -16.58
CA ILE A 174 7.92 2.72 -15.46
C ILE A 174 9.06 2.55 -14.46
N VAL A 175 8.78 2.68 -13.16
CA VAL A 175 9.79 2.40 -12.14
C VAL A 175 10.23 0.92 -12.21
N PRO A 176 11.53 0.63 -12.39
CA PRO A 176 11.99 -0.75 -12.54
C PRO A 176 11.78 -1.60 -11.30
N PHE A 177 11.29 -2.83 -11.51
CA PHE A 177 11.42 -3.93 -10.56
C PHE A 177 12.89 -4.24 -10.29
N ASP A 178 13.23 -4.55 -9.04
CA ASP A 178 14.59 -4.90 -8.65
C ASP A 178 14.71 -6.37 -8.23
N ARG A 179 14.14 -6.75 -7.08
CA ARG A 179 14.30 -8.08 -6.46
C ARG A 179 13.08 -8.53 -5.65
N VAL A 180 12.94 -9.84 -5.49
CA VAL A 180 12.05 -10.45 -4.47
C VAL A 180 12.78 -10.46 -3.12
N VAL A 181 12.08 -10.08 -2.06
CA VAL A 181 12.64 -10.11 -0.70
C VAL A 181 12.18 -11.37 0.02
N LEU A 182 13.15 -12.14 0.48
CA LEU A 182 12.97 -13.37 1.23
C LEU A 182 13.31 -13.13 2.70
N GLU A 183 12.51 -13.67 3.61
CA GLU A 183 12.93 -13.76 5.00
C GLU A 183 13.98 -14.87 5.20
N ASP A 184 14.84 -14.66 6.20
CA ASP A 184 16.09 -15.38 6.35
C ASP A 184 15.99 -16.86 6.80
N VAL A 185 14.86 -17.29 7.38
CA VAL A 185 14.76 -18.60 8.05
C VAL A 185 14.18 -19.67 7.13
N GLU A 186 13.00 -19.43 6.55
CA GLU A 186 12.28 -20.40 5.71
C GLU A 186 12.20 -19.94 4.24
N SER A 187 12.91 -18.86 3.88
CA SER A 187 12.92 -18.27 2.54
C SER A 187 11.51 -17.96 2.02
N ARG A 188 10.65 -17.42 2.89
CA ARG A 188 9.30 -16.98 2.51
C ARG A 188 9.35 -15.62 1.82
N VAL A 189 8.50 -15.44 0.81
CA VAL A 189 8.33 -14.17 0.08
C VAL A 189 7.57 -13.19 0.97
N ILE A 190 8.28 -12.18 1.47
CA ILE A 190 7.71 -11.16 2.37
C ILE A 190 7.45 -9.82 1.68
N GLY A 191 7.95 -9.65 0.45
CA GLY A 191 7.77 -8.44 -0.34
C GLY A 191 8.72 -8.38 -1.52
N PHE A 192 8.92 -7.18 -2.06
CA PHE A 192 9.81 -6.94 -3.19
C PHE A 192 10.37 -5.52 -3.19
N THR A 193 11.42 -5.30 -3.96
CA THR A 193 12.06 -4.00 -4.13
C THR A 193 11.84 -3.45 -5.53
N THR A 194 11.69 -2.14 -5.62
CA THR A 194 11.81 -1.36 -6.86
C THR A 194 12.90 -0.32 -6.73
N LYS A 195 13.43 0.18 -7.86
CA LYS A 195 14.43 1.26 -7.86
C LYS A 195 13.87 2.47 -7.12
N TYR A 196 14.62 3.00 -6.15
CA TYR A 196 14.25 4.27 -5.53
C TYR A 196 14.58 5.43 -6.46
N ILE A 197 13.60 6.30 -6.71
CA ILE A 197 13.76 7.53 -7.49
C ILE A 197 13.72 8.73 -6.53
N PRO A 198 14.80 9.51 -6.40
CA PRO A 198 14.82 10.68 -5.53
C PRO A 198 14.04 11.85 -6.16
N GLY A 199 13.64 12.81 -5.33
CA GLY A 199 12.91 14.01 -5.75
C GLY A 199 11.46 14.08 -5.30
N GLY A 200 10.88 12.94 -4.91
CA GLY A 200 9.48 12.84 -4.49
C GLY A 200 8.52 12.84 -5.68
N THR A 201 7.23 12.79 -5.38
CA THR A 201 6.17 12.63 -6.38
C THR A 201 5.67 13.97 -6.89
N LEU A 202 4.93 13.95 -8.00
CA LEU A 202 4.28 15.14 -8.56
C LEU A 202 3.06 15.60 -7.73
N ASP A 203 2.74 14.97 -6.60
CA ASP A 203 1.84 15.54 -5.56
C ASP A 203 2.45 16.82 -4.96
N ASN A 204 3.78 16.97 -5.00
CA ASN A 204 4.44 18.20 -4.57
C ASN A 204 4.29 19.30 -5.64
N ALA A 205 3.35 20.23 -5.42
CA ALA A 205 3.07 21.39 -6.28
C ALA A 205 4.31 22.24 -6.66
N LYS A 206 5.40 22.16 -5.89
CA LYS A 206 6.66 22.90 -6.15
C LYS A 206 7.49 22.31 -7.29
N VAL A 207 7.28 21.05 -7.66
CA VAL A 207 7.93 20.45 -8.82
C VAL A 207 7.23 20.99 -10.06
N PRO A 208 7.96 21.57 -11.05
CA PRO A 208 7.35 22.03 -12.30
C PRO A 208 6.71 20.85 -13.04
N PHE A 209 5.82 21.10 -14.01
CA PHE A 209 5.31 20.06 -14.90
C PHE A 209 5.55 20.43 -16.36
N ARG A 210 6.14 19.52 -17.12
CA ARG A 210 6.58 19.75 -18.49
C ARG A 210 5.61 19.10 -19.49
N PHE A 211 5.39 19.73 -20.63
CA PHE A 211 4.48 19.23 -21.66
C PHE A 211 4.92 17.86 -22.20
N GLU A 212 6.23 17.64 -22.35
CA GLU A 212 6.78 16.34 -22.74
C GLU A 212 6.36 15.22 -21.79
N TRP A 213 6.28 15.48 -20.49
CA TRP A 213 5.89 14.46 -19.50
C TRP A 213 4.43 14.06 -19.64
N MET A 214 3.56 14.98 -20.06
CA MET A 214 2.19 14.62 -20.41
C MET A 214 2.15 13.68 -21.62
N GLN A 215 2.96 13.97 -22.65
CA GLN A 215 3.04 13.12 -23.84
C GLN A 215 3.54 11.72 -23.49
N GLN A 216 4.62 11.64 -22.69
CA GLN A 216 5.17 10.38 -22.19
C GLN A 216 4.16 9.58 -21.38
N LEU A 217 3.38 10.24 -20.50
CA LEU A 217 2.32 9.58 -19.72
C LEU A 217 1.23 9.01 -20.64
N THR A 218 0.71 9.78 -21.60
CA THR A 218 -0.32 9.28 -22.52
C THR A 218 0.18 8.12 -23.39
N GLN A 219 1.44 8.17 -23.84
CA GLN A 219 2.08 7.08 -24.60
C GLN A 219 2.22 5.82 -23.75
N LEU A 220 2.63 5.96 -22.49
CA LEU A 220 2.71 4.85 -21.56
C LEU A 220 1.33 4.24 -21.29
N VAL A 221 0.30 5.07 -21.11
CA VAL A 221 -1.08 4.61 -20.90
C VAL A 221 -1.56 3.82 -22.11
N ASP A 222 -1.35 4.33 -23.33
CA ASP A 222 -1.71 3.60 -24.55
C ASP A 222 -0.94 2.29 -24.67
N PHE A 223 0.36 2.27 -24.38
CA PHE A 223 1.17 1.05 -24.36
C PHE A 223 0.58 0.00 -23.39
N LEU A 224 0.33 0.38 -22.14
CA LEU A 224 -0.25 -0.50 -21.12
C LEU A 224 -1.64 -1.00 -21.54
N ASN A 225 -2.53 -0.09 -21.93
CA ASN A 225 -3.93 -0.40 -22.18
C ASN A 225 -4.13 -1.16 -23.50
N LEU A 226 -3.48 -0.71 -24.57
CA LEU A 226 -3.74 -1.21 -25.93
C LEU A 226 -2.83 -2.35 -26.34
N GLU A 227 -1.58 -2.39 -25.87
CA GLU A 227 -0.64 -3.46 -26.25
C GLU A 227 -0.64 -4.60 -25.23
N LEU A 228 -0.62 -4.26 -23.94
CA LEU A 228 -0.51 -5.26 -22.86
C LEU A 228 -1.84 -5.62 -22.21
N GLY A 229 -2.91 -4.85 -22.46
CA GLY A 229 -4.21 -5.07 -21.84
C GLY A 229 -4.16 -4.90 -20.33
N ILE A 230 -3.39 -3.93 -19.86
CA ILE A 230 -3.19 -3.56 -18.46
C ILE A 230 -3.75 -2.16 -18.22
N MET A 231 -4.56 -2.02 -17.18
CA MET A 231 -4.99 -0.71 -16.66
C MET A 231 -4.33 -0.48 -15.32
N HIS A 232 -3.77 0.70 -15.09
CA HIS A 232 -3.19 1.06 -13.80
C HIS A 232 -4.27 1.30 -12.74
N GLN A 233 -5.41 1.88 -13.12
CA GLN A 233 -6.57 2.16 -12.26
C GLN A 233 -6.34 3.13 -11.08
N ASP A 234 -5.16 3.77 -11.04
CA ASP A 234 -4.82 4.78 -10.02
C ASP A 234 -3.77 5.79 -10.53
N ILE A 235 -3.93 6.25 -11.77
CA ILE A 235 -3.11 7.35 -12.29
C ILE A 235 -3.47 8.61 -11.53
N ALA A 236 -2.49 9.16 -10.80
CA ALA A 236 -2.62 10.34 -9.96
C ALA A 236 -1.24 11.00 -9.73
N PRO A 237 -1.16 12.29 -9.36
CA PRO A 237 0.11 12.97 -9.11
C PRO A 237 1.01 12.26 -8.09
N ARG A 238 0.41 11.64 -7.07
CA ARG A 238 1.11 10.85 -6.05
C ARG A 238 1.81 9.59 -6.58
N ASN A 239 1.41 9.10 -7.75
CA ASN A 239 1.96 7.90 -8.40
C ASN A 239 2.87 8.23 -9.59
N LEU A 240 3.26 9.51 -9.72
CA LEU A 240 4.15 9.99 -10.77
C LEU A 240 5.43 10.58 -10.16
N LEU A 241 6.57 10.18 -10.72
CA LEU A 241 7.91 10.63 -10.32
C LEU A 241 8.62 11.24 -11.53
N ILE A 242 9.61 12.09 -11.28
CA ILE A 242 10.55 12.52 -12.31
C ILE A 242 11.91 11.92 -11.99
N ASP A 243 12.44 11.13 -12.91
CA ASP A 243 13.81 10.62 -12.79
C ASP A 243 14.80 11.78 -12.99
N PRO A 244 15.60 12.17 -11.98
CA PRO A 244 16.54 13.27 -12.14
C PRO A 244 17.69 12.95 -13.10
N ASP A 245 17.98 11.67 -13.35
CA ASP A 245 19.07 11.27 -14.24
C ASP A 245 18.66 11.37 -15.71
N THR A 246 17.39 11.04 -16.00
CA THR A 246 16.87 10.97 -17.39
C THR A 246 15.90 12.08 -17.73
N CYS A 247 15.45 12.86 -16.75
CA CYS A 247 14.39 13.88 -16.85
C CYS A 247 13.07 13.34 -17.43
N LYS A 248 12.79 12.04 -17.22
CA LYS A 248 11.57 11.38 -17.71
C LYS A 248 10.56 11.20 -16.59
N ILE A 249 9.28 11.22 -16.96
CA ILE A 249 8.22 10.83 -16.05
C ILE A 249 8.23 9.32 -15.83
N LEU A 250 8.06 8.88 -14.59
CA LEU A 250 7.94 7.48 -14.22
C LEU A 250 6.60 7.26 -13.51
N LEU A 251 5.88 6.23 -13.93
CA LEU A 251 4.70 5.69 -13.26
C LEU A 251 5.11 4.55 -12.32
N PHE A 252 4.50 4.50 -11.14
CA PHE A 252 4.71 3.44 -10.16
C PHE A 252 3.42 3.19 -9.36
N ASP A 253 3.46 2.18 -8.48
CA ASP A 253 2.35 1.77 -7.60
C ASP A 253 1.19 1.10 -8.35
N PHE A 254 1.48 -0.09 -8.89
CA PHE A 254 0.53 -0.86 -9.68
C PHE A 254 -0.33 -1.81 -8.82
N ASP A 255 -0.51 -1.51 -7.54
CA ASP A 255 -1.26 -2.33 -6.58
C ASP A 255 -2.75 -2.45 -6.95
N TRP A 256 -3.31 -1.42 -7.61
CA TRP A 256 -4.66 -1.39 -8.18
C TRP A 256 -4.77 -1.91 -9.60
N ALA A 257 -3.68 -2.32 -10.25
CA ALA A 257 -3.73 -2.65 -11.67
C ALA A 257 -4.74 -3.77 -11.99
N ALA A 258 -5.27 -3.72 -13.21
CA ALA A 258 -6.05 -4.79 -13.82
C ALA A 258 -5.32 -5.36 -15.04
N CYS A 259 -5.60 -6.63 -15.34
CA CYS A 259 -5.16 -7.29 -16.56
C CYS A 259 -6.34 -7.98 -17.23
N GLY A 260 -6.76 -7.46 -18.40
CA GLY A 260 -8.01 -7.85 -19.03
C GLY A 260 -9.19 -7.67 -18.07
N LYS A 261 -9.96 -8.75 -17.82
CA LYS A 261 -11.09 -8.72 -16.88
C LYS A 261 -10.68 -8.90 -15.42
N LYS A 262 -9.46 -9.42 -15.15
CA LYS A 262 -9.00 -9.68 -13.79
C LYS A 262 -8.80 -8.33 -13.09
N ARG A 263 -9.50 -8.15 -11.96
CA ARG A 263 -9.46 -6.95 -11.12
C ARG A 263 -9.85 -5.64 -11.80
N LEU A 264 -10.51 -5.70 -12.96
CA LEU A 264 -11.07 -4.54 -13.60
C LEU A 264 -12.21 -3.99 -12.73
N LEU A 265 -12.06 -2.75 -12.26
CA LEU A 265 -13.03 -2.07 -11.40
C LEU A 265 -13.81 -1.05 -12.20
N ASP A 266 -15.10 -0.96 -11.91
CA ASP A 266 -15.97 0.02 -12.55
C ASP A 266 -15.56 1.45 -12.19
N GLY A 267 -15.57 2.35 -13.18
CA GLY A 267 -15.18 3.75 -13.03
C GLY A 267 -13.70 4.04 -12.80
N ARG A 268 -12.80 3.04 -12.87
CA ARG A 268 -11.33 3.22 -12.72
C ARG A 268 -10.57 3.10 -14.04
N ASP A 269 -11.08 3.76 -15.07
CA ASP A 269 -10.41 3.82 -16.37
C ASP A 269 -9.21 4.79 -16.36
N ASP A 270 -8.12 4.39 -17.01
CA ASP A 270 -6.87 5.16 -17.05
C ASP A 270 -7.01 6.46 -17.86
N VAL A 271 -7.85 6.50 -18.89
CA VAL A 271 -8.09 7.74 -19.67
C VAL A 271 -8.70 8.80 -18.76
N THR A 272 -9.71 8.41 -17.98
CA THR A 272 -10.31 9.24 -16.93
C THR A 272 -9.26 9.63 -15.90
N GLY A 273 -8.45 8.68 -15.43
CA GLY A 273 -7.33 8.93 -14.51
C GLY A 273 -6.38 10.03 -14.99
N VAL A 274 -5.95 9.99 -16.26
CA VAL A 274 -5.08 11.01 -16.88
C VAL A 274 -5.76 12.39 -16.91
N VAL A 275 -7.05 12.46 -17.26
CA VAL A 275 -7.80 13.73 -17.30
C VAL A 275 -7.81 14.42 -15.94
N PHE A 276 -8.19 13.68 -14.88
CA PHE A 276 -8.22 14.22 -13.52
C PHE A 276 -6.81 14.54 -13.01
N THR A 277 -5.83 13.70 -13.32
CA THR A 277 -4.43 13.92 -12.97
C THR A 277 -3.90 15.21 -13.57
N LEU A 278 -4.13 15.46 -14.87
CA LEU A 278 -3.64 16.67 -15.51
C LEU A 278 -4.28 17.93 -14.90
N TYR A 279 -5.58 17.88 -14.63
CA TYR A 279 -6.28 18.96 -13.95
C TYR A 279 -5.64 19.26 -12.59
N GLU A 280 -5.50 18.25 -11.73
CA GLU A 280 -4.89 18.38 -10.40
C GLU A 280 -3.44 18.91 -10.50
N LEU A 281 -2.66 18.44 -11.48
CA LEU A 281 -1.29 18.89 -11.68
C LEU A 281 -1.21 20.38 -12.01
N ILE A 282 -2.10 20.89 -12.87
CA ILE A 282 -2.08 22.28 -13.33
C ILE A 282 -2.72 23.22 -12.30
N THR A 283 -3.85 22.84 -11.73
CA THR A 283 -4.65 23.72 -10.87
C THR A 283 -4.33 23.58 -9.38
N ASN A 284 -3.67 22.49 -8.98
CA ASN A 284 -3.49 22.09 -7.59
C ASN A 284 -4.84 21.97 -6.84
N ASP A 285 -5.95 21.77 -7.56
CA ASP A 285 -7.27 21.55 -7.00
C ASP A 285 -7.51 20.05 -6.81
N THR A 286 -7.57 19.64 -5.55
CA THR A 286 -7.77 18.25 -5.15
C THR A 286 -9.23 17.91 -4.86
N HIS A 287 -10.21 18.79 -5.13
CA HIS A 287 -11.59 18.54 -4.73
C HIS A 287 -12.16 17.26 -5.35
N PHE A 288 -11.70 16.88 -6.55
CA PHE A 288 -12.20 15.70 -7.24
C PHE A 288 -11.69 14.40 -6.60
N THR A 289 -10.61 14.48 -5.82
CA THR A 289 -10.01 13.30 -5.16
C THR A 289 -10.97 12.66 -4.14
N SER A 290 -11.84 13.45 -3.50
CA SER A 290 -12.86 12.96 -2.57
C SER A 290 -14.11 12.40 -3.25
N ILE A 291 -14.26 12.58 -4.56
CA ILE A 291 -15.39 12.03 -5.31
C ILE A 291 -15.09 10.57 -5.63
N PRO A 292 -15.98 9.62 -5.30
CA PRO A 292 -15.78 8.21 -5.63
C PRO A 292 -15.58 7.98 -7.13
N HIS A 293 -14.68 7.06 -7.50
CA HIS A 293 -14.29 6.83 -8.89
C HIS A 293 -15.47 6.51 -9.82
N TRP A 294 -16.44 5.72 -9.37
CA TRP A 294 -17.66 5.39 -10.12
C TRP A 294 -18.61 6.58 -10.33
N ASN A 295 -18.41 7.69 -9.63
CA ASN A 295 -19.16 8.94 -9.82
C ASN A 295 -18.38 9.97 -10.66
N ARG A 296 -17.13 9.68 -11.05
CA ARG A 296 -16.32 10.59 -11.86
C ARG A 296 -16.68 10.45 -13.33
N ASN A 297 -16.88 11.59 -13.98
CA ASN A 297 -16.99 11.69 -15.43
C ASN A 297 -15.95 12.70 -15.93
N ILE A 298 -15.27 12.37 -17.02
CA ILE A 298 -14.36 13.25 -17.76
C ILE A 298 -14.96 14.64 -17.99
N ASP A 299 -16.27 14.74 -18.25
CA ASP A 299 -16.94 16.01 -18.51
C ASP A 299 -16.88 16.97 -17.32
N MET A 300 -16.75 16.46 -16.09
CA MET A 300 -16.60 17.29 -14.88
C MET A 300 -15.36 18.18 -14.95
N VAL A 301 -14.33 17.75 -15.68
CA VAL A 301 -13.06 18.45 -15.85
C VAL A 301 -12.99 19.14 -17.22
N GLN A 302 -13.38 18.44 -18.29
CA GLN A 302 -13.29 18.98 -19.66
C GLN A 302 -14.27 20.14 -19.92
N SER A 303 -15.42 20.18 -19.23
CA SER A 303 -16.40 21.27 -19.39
C SER A 303 -16.01 22.57 -18.68
N ILE A 304 -14.98 22.55 -17.81
CA ILE A 304 -14.50 23.74 -17.11
C ILE A 304 -13.84 24.67 -18.13
N PRO A 305 -14.35 25.91 -18.33
CA PRO A 305 -13.91 26.78 -19.43
C PRO A 305 -12.44 27.22 -19.29
N GLU A 306 -11.98 27.45 -18.06
CA GLU A 306 -10.64 27.94 -17.76
C GLU A 306 -10.04 27.15 -16.60
N TRP A 307 -8.77 26.76 -16.72
CA TRP A 307 -8.03 26.13 -15.62
C TRP A 307 -7.04 27.15 -15.06
N THR A 308 -7.26 27.57 -13.81
CA THR A 308 -6.33 28.45 -13.10
C THR A 308 -5.00 27.73 -12.91
N CYS A 309 -3.94 28.24 -13.51
CA CYS A 309 -2.61 27.65 -13.38
C CYS A 309 -1.98 27.98 -12.02
N ASN A 310 -1.71 26.97 -11.20
CA ASN A 310 -1.09 27.11 -9.87
C ASN A 310 0.23 26.31 -9.76
N ARG A 311 0.83 25.93 -10.89
CA ARG A 311 2.11 25.23 -10.99
C ARG A 311 2.98 25.83 -12.09
N GLU A 312 4.31 25.76 -11.94
CA GLU A 312 5.23 26.13 -13.02
C GLU A 312 5.09 25.14 -14.20
N LEU A 313 4.81 25.68 -15.39
CA LEU A 313 4.73 24.94 -16.65
C LEU A 313 5.79 25.46 -17.64
N ASP A 314 6.19 24.62 -18.60
CA ASP A 314 7.01 25.00 -19.76
C ASP A 314 6.19 25.41 -20.99
N SER A 315 4.87 25.36 -20.89
CA SER A 315 3.93 25.67 -21.97
C SER A 315 2.61 26.20 -21.41
N ASP A 316 1.84 26.88 -22.26
CA ASP A 316 0.53 27.39 -21.88
C ASP A 316 -0.44 26.25 -21.54
N VAL A 317 -1.35 26.50 -20.59
CA VAL A 317 -2.42 25.56 -20.21
C VAL A 317 -3.24 25.09 -21.42
N SER A 318 -3.45 25.97 -22.41
CA SER A 318 -4.16 25.64 -23.64
C SER A 318 -3.45 24.54 -24.44
N THR A 319 -2.12 24.50 -24.46
CA THR A 319 -1.33 23.46 -25.12
C THR A 319 -1.59 22.09 -24.49
N PHE A 320 -1.51 22.00 -23.16
CA PHE A 320 -1.84 20.78 -22.42
C PHE A 320 -3.28 20.33 -22.67
N ARG A 321 -4.24 21.27 -22.59
CA ARG A 321 -5.66 20.96 -22.77
C ARG A 321 -6.01 20.51 -24.18
N ASN A 322 -5.45 21.15 -25.20
CA ASN A 322 -5.69 20.77 -26.60
C ASN A 322 -5.18 19.35 -26.86
N PHE A 323 -3.95 19.06 -26.43
CA PHE A 323 -3.38 17.71 -26.55
C PHE A 323 -4.21 16.66 -25.78
N LEU A 324 -4.65 16.97 -24.55
CA LEU A 324 -5.52 16.06 -23.77
C LEU A 324 -6.81 15.76 -24.54
N ASN A 325 -7.47 16.79 -25.05
CA ASN A 325 -8.76 16.65 -25.73
C ASN A 325 -8.65 15.83 -27.01
N GLU A 326 -7.58 16.03 -27.80
CA GLU A 326 -7.30 15.24 -29.01
C GLU A 326 -7.06 13.76 -28.68
N TRP A 327 -6.24 13.50 -27.65
CA TRP A 327 -5.98 12.13 -27.19
C TRP A 327 -7.25 11.45 -26.69
N VAL A 328 -8.03 12.10 -25.82
CA VAL A 328 -9.33 11.59 -25.33
C VAL A 328 -10.32 11.34 -26.48
N ALA A 329 -10.35 12.21 -27.49
CA ALA A 329 -11.24 12.03 -28.65
C ALA A 329 -10.86 10.78 -29.46
N THR A 330 -9.56 10.55 -29.66
CA THR A 330 -9.05 9.35 -30.34
C THR A 330 -9.46 8.09 -29.58
N ARG A 331 -9.26 8.08 -28.27
CA ARG A 331 -9.70 7.01 -27.35
C ARG A 331 -11.20 6.72 -27.49
N LYS A 332 -12.07 7.73 -27.31
CA LYS A 332 -13.53 7.58 -27.42
C LYS A 332 -14.01 7.01 -28.77
N SER A 333 -13.34 7.32 -29.87
CA SER A 333 -13.76 6.91 -31.23
C SER A 333 -13.50 5.44 -31.57
N HIS A 334 -12.73 4.71 -30.77
CA HIS A 334 -12.04 3.50 -31.22
C HIS A 334 -12.43 2.20 -30.51
N GLY A 335 -13.48 2.22 -29.68
CA GLY A 335 -13.93 1.03 -28.95
C GLY A 335 -12.88 0.55 -27.96
N ASP A 336 -12.34 1.46 -27.16
CA ASP A 336 -11.17 1.23 -26.29
C ASP A 336 -11.28 0.00 -25.40
N MET A 337 -12.44 -0.22 -24.79
CA MET A 337 -12.63 -1.40 -23.93
C MET A 337 -12.51 -2.70 -24.70
N GLU A 338 -12.98 -2.75 -25.95
CA GLU A 338 -12.82 -3.92 -26.80
C GLU A 338 -11.35 -4.11 -27.17
N ARG A 339 -10.61 -3.04 -27.48
CA ARG A 339 -9.17 -3.12 -27.77
C ARG A 339 -8.37 -3.59 -26.55
N TYR A 340 -8.62 -3.01 -25.38
CA TYR A 340 -8.01 -3.42 -24.12
C TYR A 340 -8.28 -4.91 -23.81
N LEU A 341 -9.54 -5.35 -23.98
CA LEU A 341 -9.92 -6.74 -23.77
C LEU A 341 -9.37 -7.70 -24.84
N ASN A 342 -8.87 -7.20 -25.96
CA ASN A 342 -8.26 -7.97 -27.04
C ASN A 342 -6.79 -7.59 -27.29
N ALA A 343 -6.11 -6.99 -26.31
CA ALA A 343 -4.72 -6.54 -26.45
C ALA A 343 -3.78 -7.70 -26.87
N PRO A 344 -2.91 -7.49 -27.88
CA PRO A 344 -2.18 -8.57 -28.54
C PRO A 344 -1.11 -9.22 -27.67
N ASN A 345 -0.53 -8.48 -26.73
CA ASN A 345 0.63 -8.91 -25.94
C ASN A 345 0.27 -9.05 -24.45
N ARG A 346 -0.94 -9.53 -24.14
CA ARG A 346 -1.40 -9.66 -22.76
C ARG A 346 -0.49 -10.55 -21.92
N LEU A 347 -0.11 -10.04 -20.76
CA LEU A 347 0.67 -10.79 -19.78
C LEU A 347 -0.20 -11.81 -19.03
N ILE A 348 0.39 -12.96 -18.70
CA ILE A 348 -0.25 -13.97 -17.84
C ILE A 348 -0.05 -13.54 -16.39
N TRP A 349 -1.15 -13.38 -15.65
CA TRP A 349 -1.12 -13.13 -14.21
C TRP A 349 -1.40 -14.41 -13.44
N PRO A 350 -0.43 -14.95 -12.69
CA PRO A 350 -0.67 -16.13 -11.87
C PRO A 350 -1.69 -15.81 -10.76
N GLU A 351 -2.47 -16.81 -10.36
CA GLU A 351 -3.26 -16.72 -9.14
C GLU A 351 -2.34 -16.74 -7.92
N LEU A 352 -2.80 -16.16 -6.80
CA LEU A 352 -2.09 -16.25 -5.53
C LEU A 352 -2.21 -17.68 -4.99
N PRO A 353 -1.10 -18.43 -4.81
CA PRO A 353 -1.18 -19.76 -4.23
C PRO A 353 -1.67 -19.74 -2.78
N THR A 354 -2.36 -20.80 -2.36
CA THR A 354 -2.65 -21.01 -0.94
C THR A 354 -1.39 -21.44 -0.20
N ALA A 355 -1.02 -20.70 0.83
CA ALA A 355 0.14 -21.04 1.64
C ALA A 355 -0.06 -22.38 2.39
N PRO A 356 0.95 -23.27 2.42
CA PRO A 356 0.83 -24.60 3.01
C PRO A 356 0.58 -24.55 4.51
N ASP A 357 1.01 -23.48 5.19
CA ASP A 357 0.71 -23.24 6.60
C ASP A 357 -0.79 -23.20 6.88
N TYR A 358 -1.61 -22.79 5.93
CA TYR A 358 -3.06 -22.79 6.11
C TYR A 358 -3.67 -24.18 6.16
N ASN A 359 -2.93 -25.24 5.82
CA ASN A 359 -3.39 -26.62 5.96
C ASN A 359 -3.18 -27.20 7.38
N VAL A 360 -2.46 -26.50 8.26
CA VAL A 360 -2.21 -26.96 9.63
C VAL A 360 -3.48 -26.81 10.48
N PRO A 361 -4.04 -27.90 11.04
CA PRO A 361 -5.27 -27.84 11.81
C PRO A 361 -5.06 -27.22 13.20
N PHE A 362 -6.04 -26.45 13.66
CA PHE A 362 -6.08 -25.86 15.00
C PHE A 362 -7.48 -25.94 15.62
N GLU A 363 -7.53 -25.91 16.96
CA GLU A 363 -8.78 -25.89 17.72
C GLU A 363 -9.38 -24.48 17.64
N LEU A 364 -10.58 -24.36 17.08
CA LEU A 364 -11.33 -23.11 16.98
C LEU A 364 -12.10 -22.82 18.28
N GLY A 365 -12.50 -23.88 18.98
CA GLY A 365 -13.30 -23.84 20.20
C GLY A 365 -13.81 -25.22 20.55
N LYS A 366 -14.83 -25.28 21.40
CA LYS A 366 -15.47 -26.53 21.82
C LYS A 366 -16.97 -26.50 21.53
N THR A 367 -17.56 -27.66 21.28
CA THR A 367 -19.02 -27.82 21.23
C THR A 367 -19.64 -27.60 22.61
N LEU A 368 -20.97 -27.51 22.68
CA LEU A 368 -21.70 -27.46 23.96
C LEU A 368 -21.40 -28.67 24.86
N ASP A 369 -21.09 -29.82 24.26
CA ASP A 369 -20.74 -31.06 24.95
C ASP A 369 -19.25 -31.12 25.36
N GLY A 370 -18.46 -30.08 25.04
CA GLY A 370 -17.05 -29.96 25.39
C GLY A 370 -16.06 -30.57 24.39
N GLU A 371 -16.53 -31.07 23.24
CA GLU A 371 -15.69 -31.68 22.21
C GLU A 371 -14.95 -30.61 21.39
N PRO A 372 -13.64 -30.76 21.12
CA PRO A 372 -12.88 -29.80 20.33
C PRO A 372 -13.36 -29.70 18.87
N ILE A 373 -13.58 -28.48 18.40
CA ILE A 373 -13.86 -28.17 16.99
C ILE A 373 -12.55 -27.82 16.31
N TRP A 374 -12.17 -28.61 15.31
CA TRP A 374 -10.96 -28.42 14.54
C TRP A 374 -11.24 -27.72 13.22
N THR A 375 -10.38 -26.79 12.83
CA THR A 375 -10.42 -26.10 11.53
C THR A 375 -9.00 -25.88 10.98
N ALA A 376 -8.91 -25.41 9.75
CA ALA A 376 -7.68 -24.97 9.09
C ALA A 376 -7.92 -23.61 8.42
N GLY A 377 -6.87 -22.94 7.95
CA GLY A 377 -6.96 -21.61 7.32
C GLY A 377 -6.53 -20.44 8.21
N PRO A 378 -7.05 -19.22 7.94
CA PRO A 378 -6.71 -18.01 8.67
C PRO A 378 -6.91 -18.14 10.19
N ARG A 379 -5.99 -17.57 10.97
CA ARG A 379 -5.96 -17.68 12.43
C ARG A 379 -5.12 -16.57 13.05
N PHE A 380 -5.24 -16.38 14.36
CA PHE A 380 -4.34 -15.48 15.09
C PHE A 380 -2.90 -15.98 15.09
N ARG A 381 -1.96 -15.04 15.10
CA ARG A 381 -0.53 -15.31 15.24
C ARG A 381 -0.22 -16.14 16.47
N ARG A 382 -0.87 -15.85 17.61
CA ARG A 382 -0.72 -16.63 18.85
C ARG A 382 -1.10 -18.11 18.67
N THR A 383 -2.15 -18.39 17.90
CA THR A 383 -2.58 -19.75 17.59
C THR A 383 -1.58 -20.47 16.70
N ALA A 384 -1.07 -19.81 15.65
CA ALA A 384 -0.03 -20.37 14.77
C ALA A 384 1.25 -20.72 15.56
N MET A 385 1.69 -19.81 16.44
CA MET A 385 2.85 -20.07 17.31
C MET A 385 2.64 -21.23 18.28
N LYS A 386 1.46 -21.36 18.89
CA LYS A 386 1.11 -22.52 19.76
C LYS A 386 1.15 -23.85 18.98
N LYS A 387 0.97 -23.82 17.66
CA LYS A 387 1.14 -24.98 16.77
C LYS A 387 2.57 -25.17 16.26
N GLY A 388 3.53 -24.38 16.75
CA GLY A 388 4.93 -24.46 16.35
C GLY A 388 5.20 -23.93 14.95
N GLN A 389 4.27 -23.18 14.36
CA GLN A 389 4.48 -22.58 13.04
C GLN A 389 5.37 -21.35 13.13
N TYR A 390 6.26 -21.23 12.17
CA TYR A 390 7.10 -20.05 12.05
C TYR A 390 6.24 -18.81 11.73
N CYS A 391 6.46 -17.75 12.49
CA CYS A 391 5.78 -16.48 12.33
C CYS A 391 6.83 -15.38 12.17
N PHE A 392 6.92 -14.80 10.98
CA PHE A 392 7.80 -13.68 10.73
C PHE A 392 7.43 -12.47 11.60
N ARG A 393 8.43 -11.82 12.19
CA ARG A 393 8.28 -10.73 13.15
C ARG A 393 8.66 -9.41 12.49
N TRP A 394 7.65 -8.60 12.22
CA TRP A 394 7.81 -7.26 11.65
C TRP A 394 8.14 -6.19 12.69
N GLU A 395 7.91 -6.47 13.98
CA GLU A 395 7.98 -5.46 15.02
C GLU A 395 9.33 -4.74 15.05
N ARG A 396 9.29 -3.40 15.03
CA ARG A 396 10.48 -2.55 14.99
C ARG A 396 10.40 -1.35 15.94
N PRO A 397 11.54 -0.72 16.30
CA PRO A 397 11.54 0.48 17.14
C PRO A 397 10.84 1.68 16.46
N PRO A 398 10.28 2.62 17.25
CA PRO A 398 9.68 3.83 16.70
C PRO A 398 10.74 4.72 16.05
N ARG A 399 10.38 5.41 14.96
CA ARG A 399 11.34 6.22 14.19
C ARG A 399 11.91 7.40 14.97
N SER A 400 11.10 8.02 15.83
CA SER A 400 11.55 9.12 16.72
C SER A 400 12.77 8.73 17.55
N SER A 401 12.84 7.47 18.00
CA SER A 401 13.99 6.92 18.74
C SER A 401 15.26 6.77 17.87
N LEU A 402 15.12 6.48 16.58
CA LEU A 402 16.23 6.37 15.62
C LEU A 402 16.85 7.75 15.33
N LEU A 403 16.01 8.78 15.16
CA LEU A 403 16.48 10.17 14.98
C LEU A 403 17.27 10.67 16.20
N ASN A 404 16.84 10.31 17.41
CA ASN A 404 17.56 10.66 18.64
C ASN A 404 18.90 9.93 18.76
N LYS A 405 18.99 8.67 18.33
CA LYS A 405 20.26 7.92 18.29
C LYS A 405 21.23 8.48 17.23
N ALA A 406 20.74 8.86 16.05
CA ALA A 406 21.58 9.47 15.01
C ALA A 406 22.14 10.84 15.45
N LYS A 407 21.37 11.65 16.18
CA LYS A 407 21.84 12.91 16.79
C LYS A 407 22.88 12.68 17.88
N ASN A 408 22.72 11.62 18.69
CA ASN A 408 23.63 11.31 19.79
C ASN A 408 24.86 10.49 19.38
N GLY A 409 24.94 10.04 18.11
CA GLY A 409 26.07 9.32 17.53
C GLY A 409 27.07 10.22 16.78
N MET A 410 26.87 11.54 16.79
CA MET A 410 27.87 12.53 16.35
C MET A 410 28.62 13.06 17.59
N HIS A 411 29.48 12.24 18.18
CA HIS A 411 30.48 12.69 19.16
C HIS A 411 31.83 12.03 18.92
#